data_AF-A0A2R6CYJ8-F1
#
_entry.id   AF-A0A2R6CYJ8-F1
#
_cell.length_a   1.000
_cell.length_b   1.000
_cell.length_c   1.000
_cell.angle_alpha   90.00
_cell.angle_beta   90.00
_cell.angle_gamma   90.00
#
_symmetry.space_group_name_H-M   'P 1'
#
loop_
_entity.id
_entity.type
_entity.pdbx_description
1 polymer ?
#
loop_
_entity_poly.entity_id
_entity_poly.type
_entity_poly.pdbx_seq_one_letter_code
_entity_poly.pdbx_strand_id
1 'polypeptide(L)'
;MSPDRAYRCSECFEHTVSRSFDTSHLSTNCPVCDSFERFINDEVVTQFRAFQESPPESIDWKRLDRTERLLLSERVVRTTRSVEDFEVTG
;
A
#
# COMPACT_ATOMS: atom_id res chain seq x y z
N MET A 1 -5.52 -21.57 -11.34
CA MET A 1 -4.48 -20.53 -11.45
C MET A 1 -4.99 -19.32 -10.71
N SER A 2 -4.19 -18.74 -9.83
CA SER A 2 -4.56 -17.47 -9.17
C SER A 2 -4.52 -16.33 -10.18
N PRO A 3 -5.44 -15.35 -10.11
CA PRO A 3 -5.38 -14.18 -10.98
C PRO A 3 -4.10 -13.38 -10.74
N ASP A 4 -3.56 -12.77 -11.79
CA ASP A 4 -2.41 -11.89 -11.66
C ASP A 4 -2.78 -10.65 -10.82
N ARG A 5 -1.86 -10.29 -9.92
CA ARG A 5 -1.93 -9.09 -9.09
C ARG A 5 -0.90 -8.08 -9.57
N ALA A 6 -1.33 -6.84 -9.63
CA ALA A 6 -0.46 -5.71 -9.91
C ALA A 6 0.24 -5.26 -8.62
N TYR A 7 1.52 -4.93 -8.74
CA TYR A 7 2.34 -4.39 -7.67
C TYR A 7 3.04 -3.15 -8.18
N ARG A 8 2.94 -2.03 -7.47
CA ARG A 8 3.43 -0.72 -7.89
C ARG A 8 4.61 -0.29 -7.02
N CYS A 9 5.64 0.27 -7.65
CA CYS A 9 6.81 0.80 -6.95
C CYS A 9 6.39 1.77 -5.84
N SER A 10 6.86 1.53 -4.62
CA SER A 10 6.52 2.35 -3.45
C SER A 10 7.09 3.74 -3.55
N GLU A 11 8.17 3.94 -4.31
CA GLU A 11 8.87 5.21 -4.39
C GLU A 11 8.32 6.11 -5.49
N CYS A 12 8.46 5.72 -6.77
CA CYS A 12 8.02 6.55 -7.89
C CYS A 12 6.51 6.46 -8.18
N PHE A 13 5.83 5.41 -7.71
CA PHE A 13 4.43 5.09 -8.04
C PHE A 13 4.08 5.02 -9.54
N GLU A 14 5.08 5.01 -10.42
CA GLU A 14 4.91 5.03 -11.88
C GLU A 14 5.00 3.62 -12.48
N HIS A 15 5.96 2.81 -12.02
CA HIS A 15 6.13 1.45 -12.52
C HIS A 15 5.28 0.43 -11.76
N THR A 16 4.69 -0.51 -12.51
CA THR A 16 3.90 -1.62 -11.98
C THR A 16 4.36 -2.94 -12.61
N VAL A 17 4.40 -4.01 -11.82
CA VAL A 17 4.67 -5.38 -12.25
C VAL A 17 3.49 -6.29 -11.93
N SER A 18 3.20 -7.27 -12.79
CA SER A 18 2.15 -8.26 -12.57
C SER A 18 2.73 -9.61 -12.14
N ARG A 19 2.17 -10.24 -11.10
CA ARG A 19 2.58 -11.56 -10.60
C ARG A 19 1.38 -12.40 -10.19
N SER A 20 1.47 -13.71 -10.37
CA SER A 20 0.39 -14.66 -10.08
C SER A 20 0.24 -15.03 -8.60
N PHE A 21 1.18 -14.63 -7.74
CA PHE A 21 1.07 -14.79 -6.30
C PHE A 21 0.44 -13.55 -5.67
N ASP A 22 -0.22 -13.73 -4.51
CA ASP A 22 -0.88 -12.66 -3.74
C ASP A 22 -0.14 -12.43 -2.42
N THR A 23 0.76 -11.45 -2.42
CA THR A 23 1.47 -10.95 -1.25
C THR A 23 1.18 -9.47 -1.08
N SER A 24 1.53 -8.88 0.06
CA SER A 24 1.37 -7.44 0.26
C SER A 24 2.39 -6.61 -0.50
N HIS A 25 3.61 -7.14 -0.63
CA HIS A 25 4.65 -6.52 -1.40
C HIS A 25 5.70 -7.53 -1.86
N LEU A 26 6.45 -7.13 -2.87
CA LEU A 26 7.68 -7.79 -3.31
C LEU A 26 8.79 -6.75 -3.39
N SER A 27 10.05 -7.16 -3.44
CA SER A 27 11.17 -6.23 -3.67
C SER A 27 11.88 -6.59 -4.96
N THR A 28 12.13 -5.59 -5.80
CA THR A 28 12.82 -5.74 -7.08
C THR A 28 13.37 -4.40 -7.54
N ASN A 29 14.30 -4.41 -8.50
CA ASN A 29 14.74 -3.19 -9.16
C ASN A 29 13.59 -2.54 -9.93
N CYS A 30 13.39 -1.25 -9.70
CA CYS A 30 12.47 -0.43 -10.46
C CYS A 30 13.20 0.19 -11.66
N PRO A 31 12.81 -0.09 -12.91
CA PRO A 31 13.46 0.47 -14.09
C PRO A 31 13.18 1.96 -14.30
N VAL A 32 12.25 2.55 -13.54
CA VAL A 32 11.88 3.97 -13.66
C VAL A 32 12.71 4.86 -12.75
N CYS A 33 12.85 4.49 -11.47
CA CYS A 33 13.67 5.25 -10.51
C CYS A 33 15.09 4.68 -10.33
N ASP A 34 15.43 3.61 -11.07
CA ASP A 34 16.74 2.95 -11.07
C ASP A 34 17.25 2.57 -9.67
N SER A 35 16.34 2.07 -8.83
CA SER A 35 16.64 1.68 -7.45
C SER A 35 15.97 0.37 -7.08
N PHE A 36 16.54 -0.31 -6.07
CA PHE A 36 15.93 -1.50 -5.49
C PHE A 36 14.82 -1.08 -4.52
N GLU A 37 13.57 -1.33 -4.89
CA GLU A 37 12.41 -0.80 -4.18
C GLU A 37 11.44 -1.90 -3.79
N ARG A 38 10.56 -1.55 -2.85
CA ARG A 38 9.35 -2.34 -2.62
C ARG A 38 8.32 -2.03 -3.69
N PHE A 39 7.63 -3.06 -4.13
CA PHE A 39 6.48 -2.99 -5.02
C PHE A 39 5.27 -3.46 -4.23
N ILE A 40 4.42 -2.50 -3.89
CA ILE A 40 3.24 -2.68 -3.02
C ILE A 40 2.07 -3.13 -3.89
N ASN A 41 1.27 -4.06 -3.40
CA ASN A 41 0.05 -4.50 -4.09
C ASN A 41 -0.83 -3.28 -4.49
N ASP A 42 -1.29 -3.22 -5.74
CA ASP A 42 -1.94 -2.03 -6.30
C ASP A 42 -3.30 -1.72 -5.64
N GLU A 43 -3.97 -2.72 -5.07
CA GLU A 43 -5.18 -2.53 -4.26
C GLU A 43 -4.86 -1.72 -2.98
N VAL A 44 -3.70 -1.98 -2.35
CA VAL A 44 -3.21 -1.20 -1.20
C VAL A 44 -2.87 0.22 -1.60
N VAL A 45 -2.24 0.43 -2.76
CA VAL A 45 -1.94 1.79 -3.24
C VAL A 45 -3.21 2.55 -3.57
N THR A 46 -4.22 1.87 -4.14
CA THR A 46 -5.53 2.45 -4.42
C THR A 46 -6.19 2.91 -3.11
N GLN A 47 -6.19 2.07 -2.08
CA GLN A 47 -6.72 2.43 -0.77
C GLN A 47 -5.94 3.58 -0.12
N PHE A 48 -4.61 3.58 -0.24
CA PHE A 48 -3.76 4.66 0.25
C PHE A 48 -4.13 6.00 -0.39
N ARG A 49 -4.33 6.03 -1.71
CA ARG A 49 -4.78 7.24 -2.42
C ARG A 49 -6.19 7.66 -1.98
N ALA A 50 -7.10 6.72 -1.79
CA ALA A 50 -8.44 7.01 -1.28
C ALA A 50 -8.38 7.67 0.12
N PHE A 51 -7.51 7.21 1.02
CA PHE A 51 -7.30 7.85 2.33
C PHE A 51 -6.56 9.18 2.23
N GLN A 52 -5.72 9.41 1.21
CA GLN A 52 -5.14 10.74 0.99
C GLN A 52 -6.20 11.76 0.57
N GLU A 53 -7.14 11.35 -0.28
CA GLU A 53 -8.25 12.20 -0.75
C GLU A 53 -9.31 12.40 0.35
N SER A 54 -9.64 11.34 1.06
CA SER A 54 -10.64 11.31 2.13
C SER A 54 -10.09 10.59 3.36
N PRO A 55 -9.32 11.28 4.21
CA PRO A 55 -8.75 10.68 5.41
C PRO A 55 -9.82 10.10 6.34
N PRO A 56 -9.54 8.96 6.99
CA PRO A 56 -10.46 8.39 7.97
C PRO A 56 -10.61 9.31 9.20
N GLU A 57 -11.83 9.49 9.68
CA GLU A 57 -12.14 10.41 10.79
C GLU A 57 -11.62 9.91 12.15
N SER A 58 -11.54 8.59 12.32
CA SER A 58 -11.14 7.93 13.57
C SER A 58 -9.64 7.91 13.82
N ILE A 59 -8.82 8.30 12.83
CA ILE A 59 -7.36 8.31 12.92
C ILE A 59 -6.83 9.68 12.52
N ASP A 60 -5.86 10.19 13.28
CA ASP A 60 -5.14 11.40 12.91
C ASP A 60 -4.14 11.12 11.76
N TRP A 61 -4.69 10.95 10.56
CA TRP A 61 -3.95 10.62 9.34
C TRP A 61 -2.79 11.59 9.07
N LYS A 62 -2.94 12.86 9.46
CA LYS A 62 -1.92 13.89 9.24
C LYS A 62 -0.68 13.68 10.09
N ARG A 63 -0.81 13.05 11.26
CA ARG A 63 0.32 12.70 12.14
C ARG A 63 1.11 11.50 11.66
N LEU A 64 0.49 10.63 10.87
CA LEU A 64 1.13 9.44 10.34
C LEU A 64 2.15 9.79 9.25
N ASP A 65 3.30 9.13 9.28
CA ASP A 65 4.25 9.18 8.18
C ASP A 65 3.76 8.37 6.96
N ARG A 66 4.50 8.43 5.85
CA ARG A 66 4.13 7.73 4.61
C ARG A 66 4.06 6.21 4.81
N THR A 67 4.95 5.65 5.61
CA THR A 67 5.02 4.21 5.86
C THR A 67 3.86 3.75 6.72
N GLU A 68 3.55 4.46 7.81
CA GLU A 68 2.41 4.19 8.68
C GLU A 68 1.08 4.26 7.92
N ARG A 69 0.93 5.27 7.06
CA ARG A 69 -0.23 5.41 6.18
C ARG A 69 -0.38 4.22 5.23
N LEU A 70 0.71 3.77 4.61
CA LEU A 70 0.71 2.59 3.73
C LEU A 70 0.37 1.30 4.50
N LEU A 71 0.90 1.14 5.71
CA LEU A 71 0.61 0.00 6.58
C LEU A 71 -0.87 -0.04 6.97
N LEU A 72 -1.46 1.11 7.31
CA LEU A 72 -2.88 1.21 7.62
C LEU A 72 -3.73 0.81 6.40
N SER A 73 -3.40 1.32 5.21
CA SER A 73 -4.06 0.94 3.96
C SER A 73 -3.93 -0.56 3.66
N GLU A 74 -2.74 -1.14 3.86
CA GLU A 74 -2.51 -2.57 3.70
C GLU A 74 -3.44 -3.37 4.61
N ARG A 75 -3.55 -2.96 5.86
CA ARG A 75 -4.34 -3.67 6.86
C ARG A 75 -5.83 -3.65 6.52
N VAL A 76 -6.36 -2.52 6.06
CA VAL A 76 -7.76 -2.40 5.62
C VAL A 76 -8.05 -3.27 4.40
N VAL A 77 -7.14 -3.32 3.43
CA VAL A 77 -7.33 -4.13 2.21
C VAL A 77 -7.20 -5.62 2.48
N ARG A 78 -6.24 -6.02 3.31
CA ARG A 78 -5.84 -7.43 3.49
C ARG A 78 -6.45 -8.11 4.71
N THR A 79 -7.25 -7.39 5.49
CA THR A 79 -7.98 -7.97 6.63
C THR A 79 -9.47 -7.63 6.55
N THR A 80 -10.32 -8.35 7.26
CA THR A 80 -11.76 -8.03 7.38
C THR A 80 -12.05 -6.90 8.36
N ARG A 81 -11.03 -6.14 8.77
CA ARG A 81 -11.11 -5.13 9.83
C ARG A 81 -11.22 -3.73 9.25
N SER A 82 -12.03 -2.88 9.88
CA SER A 82 -12.17 -1.48 9.50
C SER A 82 -10.98 -0.68 10.03
N VAL A 83 -10.83 0.55 9.53
CA VAL A 83 -9.81 1.49 10.03
C VAL A 83 -9.93 1.69 11.55
N GLU A 84 -11.14 1.62 12.09
CA GLU A 84 -11.47 1.86 13.50
C GLU A 84 -10.92 0.77 14.43
N ASP A 85 -10.56 -0.40 13.88
CA ASP A 85 -10.01 -1.53 14.62
C ASP A 85 -8.50 -1.39 14.91
N PHE A 86 -7.86 -0.28 14.51
CA PHE A 86 -6.41 -0.11 14.58
C PHE A 86 -5.99 1.08 15.46
N GLU A 87 -5.35 0.77 16.58
CA GLU A 87 -4.54 1.74 17.31
C GLU A 87 -3.19 1.89 16.60
N VAL A 88 -2.90 3.08 16.06
CA VAL A 88 -1.55 3.41 15.58
C VAL A 88 -0.78 4.02 16.76
N THR A 89 0.10 3.22 17.36
CA THR A 89 1.00 3.67 18.43
C THR A 89 2.24 4.27 17.78
N GLY A 90 2.33 5.60 17.80
CA GLY A 90 3.52 6.37 17.39
C GLY A 90 4.52 6.56 18.52
#